data_AF-A0A158JSQ5-F1
#
_entry.id   AF-A0A158JSQ5-F1
#
_cell.length_a   1.000
_cell.length_b   1.000
_cell.length_c   1.000
_cell.angle_alpha   90.00
_cell.angle_beta   90.00
_cell.angle_gamma   90.00
#
_symmetry.space_group_name_H-M   'P 1'
#
loop_
_entity.id
_entity.type
_entity.pdbx_description
1 polymer ?
#
loop_
_entity_poly.entity_id
_entity_poly.type
_entity_poly.pdbx_seq_one_letter_code
_entity_poly.pdbx_strand_id
1 'polypeptide(L)'
;MSSHSCQAPAAVVLIRPSRFYPNPETAIDNVFQRTTNLQNSAEMAAIAEAANIEVMRAADALERAGVRTHVFDDDGERGTPDSVFPSNWFSTHHGGRIVLYPMKSINRRRERRPDVVEMLKSEYRLREVFDYSGFEYERVYLEGTGAMVLDHVARIAYCACSRRSDPIAMQRFCAHFNFEPVTFSTLHQ
;
A
#
# COMPACT_ATOMS: atom_id res chain seq x y z
N MET A 1 29.99 10.93 -6.27
CA MET A 1 28.63 10.89 -6.84
C MET A 1 27.87 9.82 -6.10
N SER A 2 26.83 10.15 -5.35
CA SER A 2 25.98 9.14 -4.71
C SER A 2 25.26 8.36 -5.81
N SER A 3 25.54 7.07 -5.95
CA SER A 3 24.80 6.20 -6.86
C SER A 3 23.40 6.03 -6.29
N HIS A 4 22.44 6.83 -6.75
CA HIS A 4 21.04 6.59 -6.41
C HIS A 4 20.63 5.26 -7.04
N SER A 5 20.31 4.29 -6.18
CA SER A 5 19.76 3.01 -6.63
C SER A 5 18.44 3.25 -7.36
N CYS A 6 18.27 2.64 -8.52
CA CYS A 6 16.98 2.63 -9.22
C CYS A 6 15.94 1.74 -8.54
N GLN A 7 16.35 0.91 -7.57
CA GLN A 7 15.50 -0.05 -6.87
C GLN A 7 15.17 0.40 -5.43
N ALA A 8 16.10 1.07 -4.75
CA ALA A 8 15.89 1.53 -3.38
C ALA A 8 15.41 2.99 -3.37
N PRO A 9 14.25 3.28 -2.75
CA PRO A 9 13.72 4.64 -2.73
C PRO A 9 14.54 5.56 -1.82
N ALA A 10 14.70 6.82 -2.22
CA ALA A 10 15.31 7.86 -1.38
C ALA A 10 14.34 8.43 -0.33
N ALA A 11 13.04 8.16 -0.48
CA ALA A 11 12.01 8.59 0.46
C ALA A 11 10.85 7.60 0.53
N VAL A 12 10.16 7.56 1.67
CA VAL A 12 9.02 6.68 1.90
C VAL A 12 7.85 7.43 2.54
N VAL A 13 6.63 6.95 2.30
CA VAL A 13 5.42 7.37 3.01
C VAL A 13 5.08 6.30 4.05
N LEU A 14 4.83 6.74 5.27
CA LEU A 14 4.39 5.90 6.39
C LEU A 14 3.08 6.47 6.93
N ILE A 15 2.19 5.59 7.37
CA ILE A 15 0.97 5.99 8.09
C ILE A 15 1.13 5.55 9.54
N ARG A 16 1.06 6.50 10.47
CA ARG A 16 1.06 6.24 11.91
C ARG A 16 -0.37 5.93 12.36
N PRO A 17 -0.68 4.68 12.79
CA PRO A 17 -2.03 4.31 13.16
C PRO A 17 -2.38 4.77 14.59
N SER A 18 -3.58 5.28 14.79
CA SER A 18 -4.19 5.44 16.14
C SER A 18 -5.12 4.26 16.49
N ARG A 19 -5.55 3.47 15.49
CA ARG A 19 -6.32 2.24 15.66
C ARG A 19 -5.73 1.17 14.75
N PHE A 20 -5.22 0.09 15.35
CA PHE A 20 -4.68 -1.06 14.62
C PHE A 20 -5.20 -2.35 15.26
N TYR A 21 -5.87 -3.18 14.46
CA TYR A 21 -6.46 -4.45 14.89
C TYR A 21 -6.73 -5.33 13.66
N PRO A 22 -6.90 -6.66 13.81
CA PRO A 22 -7.22 -7.54 12.70
C PRO A 22 -8.50 -7.08 11.99
N ASN A 23 -8.38 -6.79 10.69
CA ASN A 23 -9.49 -6.25 9.91
C ASN A 23 -10.52 -7.34 9.58
N PRO A 24 -11.77 -7.25 10.08
CA PRO A 24 -12.80 -8.26 9.82
C PRO A 24 -13.16 -8.41 8.33
N GLU A 25 -13.07 -7.33 7.54
CA GLU A 25 -13.37 -7.36 6.10
C GLU A 25 -12.29 -8.06 5.27
N THR A 26 -11.13 -8.34 5.86
CA THR A 26 -10.04 -9.08 5.23
C THR A 26 -9.76 -10.43 5.90
N ALA A 27 -10.41 -10.73 7.03
CA ALA A 27 -10.11 -11.91 7.83
C ALA A 27 -10.33 -13.23 7.06
N ILE A 28 -11.22 -13.23 6.07
CA ILE A 28 -11.54 -14.42 5.26
C ILE A 28 -10.40 -14.79 4.30
N ASP A 29 -9.62 -13.81 3.83
CA ASP A 29 -8.60 -14.00 2.79
C ASP A 29 -7.21 -13.46 3.15
N ASN A 30 -7.01 -12.99 4.39
CA ASN A 30 -5.71 -12.59 4.92
C ASN A 30 -5.16 -13.63 5.90
N VAL A 31 -4.40 -14.60 5.37
CA VAL A 31 -3.76 -15.66 6.17
C VAL A 31 -2.72 -15.15 7.18
N PHE A 32 -2.31 -13.89 7.08
CA PHE A 32 -1.39 -13.27 8.04
C PHE A 32 -2.11 -12.73 9.28
N GLN A 33 -3.43 -12.49 9.20
CA GLN A 33 -4.20 -12.07 10.36
C GLN A 33 -4.49 -13.28 11.25
N ARG A 34 -4.21 -13.12 12.54
CA ARG A 34 -4.68 -14.05 13.56
C ARG A 34 -5.99 -13.54 14.11
N THR A 35 -7.01 -14.39 14.10
CA THR A 35 -8.27 -14.09 14.78
C THR A 35 -8.03 -14.11 16.27
N THR A 36 -7.76 -12.94 16.83
CA THR A 36 -7.75 -12.72 18.28
C THR A 36 -9.18 -12.32 18.67
N ASN A 37 -9.75 -12.97 19.69
CA ASN A 37 -11.02 -12.55 20.30
C ASN A 37 -10.79 -11.25 21.10
N LEU A 38 -10.50 -10.16 20.39
CA LEU A 38 -10.28 -8.83 20.95
C LEU A 38 -11.62 -8.23 21.36
N GLN A 39 -12.22 -8.78 22.40
CA GLN A 39 -13.40 -8.21 23.05
C GLN A 39 -13.02 -7.18 24.11
N ASN A 40 -11.75 -7.12 24.49
CA ASN A 40 -11.22 -6.20 25.49
C ASN A 40 -10.68 -4.91 24.84
N SER A 41 -11.30 -3.77 25.17
CA SER A 41 -10.89 -2.46 24.68
C SER A 41 -9.47 -2.07 25.10
N ALA A 42 -9.01 -2.51 26.28
CA ALA A 42 -7.66 -2.23 26.76
C ALA A 42 -6.59 -2.97 25.93
N GLU A 43 -6.88 -4.21 25.52
CA GLU A 43 -5.97 -5.01 24.69
C GLU A 43 -5.84 -4.42 23.28
N MET A 44 -6.96 -3.98 22.69
CA MET A 44 -6.94 -3.27 21.40
C MET A 44 -6.14 -1.97 21.45
N ALA A 45 -6.30 -1.20 22.53
CA ALA A 45 -5.53 0.03 22.74
C ALA A 45 -4.03 -0.26 22.88
N ALA A 46 -3.65 -1.31 23.61
CA ALA A 46 -2.26 -1.72 23.75
C ALA A 46 -1.63 -2.16 22.42
N ILE A 47 -2.38 -2.89 21.57
CA ILE A 47 -1.92 -3.28 20.23
C ILE A 47 -1.75 -2.05 19.33
N ALA A 48 -2.70 -1.13 19.35
CA ALA A 48 -2.60 0.11 18.57
C ALA A 48 -1.40 0.96 18.99
N GLU A 49 -1.15 1.09 20.29
CA GLU A 49 0.01 1.80 20.83
C GLU A 49 1.33 1.12 20.43
N ALA A 50 1.40 -0.21 20.53
CA ALA A 50 2.58 -0.96 20.10
C ALA A 50 2.86 -0.75 18.60
N ALA A 51 1.84 -0.83 17.74
CA ALA A 51 1.97 -0.60 16.31
C ALA A 51 2.41 0.85 16.00
N ASN A 52 1.90 1.83 16.73
CA ASN A 52 2.31 3.22 16.63
C ASN A 52 3.82 3.37 16.91
N ILE A 53 4.28 2.82 18.03
CA ILE A 53 5.69 2.83 18.43
C ILE A 53 6.57 2.13 17.39
N GLU A 54 6.13 0.99 16.85
CA GLU A 54 6.86 0.24 15.84
C GLU A 54 7.01 1.02 14.53
N VAL A 55 5.94 1.68 14.06
CA VAL A 55 5.99 2.53 12.85
C VAL A 55 6.96 3.69 13.05
N MET A 56 6.93 4.35 14.20
CA MET A 56 7.85 5.46 14.50
C MET A 56 9.31 4.99 14.59
N ARG A 57 9.56 3.84 15.20
CA ARG A 57 10.91 3.25 15.23
C ARG A 57 11.41 2.90 13.82
N ALA A 58 10.53 2.41 12.95
CA ALA A 58 10.85 2.14 11.56
C ALA A 58 11.17 3.44 10.80
N ALA A 59 10.39 4.50 11.01
CA ALA A 59 10.65 5.82 10.46
C ALA A 59 12.05 6.32 10.88
N ASP A 60 12.35 6.33 12.18
CA ASP A 60 13.64 6.79 12.69
C ASP A 60 14.81 5.96 12.14
N ALA A 61 14.62 4.65 11.96
CA ALA A 61 15.65 3.78 11.39
C ALA A 61 15.92 4.11 9.92
N LEU A 62 14.88 4.40 9.14
CA LEU A 62 15.00 4.81 7.75
C LEU A 62 15.68 6.17 7.62
N GLU A 63 15.33 7.14 8.48
CA GLU A 63 15.97 8.45 8.49
C GLU A 63 17.46 8.36 8.84
N ARG A 64 17.82 7.55 9.85
CA ARG A 64 19.24 7.28 10.18
C ARG A 64 20.01 6.62 9.04
N ALA A 65 19.32 5.86 8.18
CA ALA A 65 19.89 5.27 6.97
C ALA A 65 19.93 6.24 5.77
N GLY A 66 19.48 7.49 5.95
CA GLY A 66 19.46 8.51 4.91
C GLY A 66 18.23 8.47 3.99
N VAL A 67 17.20 7.70 4.33
CA VAL A 67 15.92 7.65 3.62
C VAL A 67 14.97 8.67 4.26
N ARG A 68 14.47 9.63 3.47
CA ARG A 68 13.51 10.62 3.97
C ARG A 68 12.18 9.94 4.33
N THR A 69 11.62 10.23 5.49
CA THR A 69 10.29 9.73 5.85
C THR A 69 9.23 10.81 5.79
N HIS A 70 8.05 10.45 5.30
CA HIS A 70 6.84 11.27 5.33
C HIS A 70 5.78 10.53 6.13
N VAL A 71 5.61 10.91 7.39
CA VAL A 71 4.67 10.24 8.31
C VAL A 71 3.35 11.01 8.32
N PHE A 72 2.25 10.31 8.05
CA PHE A 72 0.90 10.85 8.16
C PHE A 72 0.12 10.15 9.27
N ASP A 73 -0.66 10.91 10.01
CA ASP A 73 -1.48 10.37 11.11
C ASP A 73 -2.82 9.84 10.60
N ASP A 74 -3.17 8.62 11.00
CA ASP A 74 -4.54 8.11 10.95
C ASP A 74 -5.17 8.26 12.34
N ASP A 75 -6.18 9.14 12.44
CA ASP A 75 -6.96 9.41 13.64
C ASP A 75 -7.89 8.24 14.05
N GLY A 76 -8.05 7.26 13.15
CA GLY A 76 -8.90 6.08 13.35
C GLY A 76 -10.39 6.33 13.13
N GLU A 77 -10.79 7.52 12.67
CA GLU A 77 -12.20 7.88 12.41
C GLU A 77 -12.74 7.21 11.14
N ARG A 78 -11.86 6.81 10.22
CA ARG A 78 -12.22 6.23 8.91
C ARG A 78 -12.58 4.73 8.96
N GLY A 79 -12.35 4.09 10.10
CA GLY A 79 -12.53 2.64 10.26
C GLY A 79 -11.64 1.84 9.30
N THR A 80 -10.37 2.23 9.20
CA THR A 80 -9.35 1.70 8.27
C THR A 80 -8.19 1.06 9.05
N PRO A 81 -8.40 -0.09 9.71
CA PRO A 81 -7.36 -0.72 10.55
C PRO A 81 -6.10 -1.13 9.79
N ASP A 82 -6.16 -1.29 8.46
CA ASP A 82 -5.02 -1.62 7.60
C ASP A 82 -4.34 -0.39 6.98
N SER A 83 -4.71 0.85 7.39
CA SER A 83 -4.16 2.10 6.83
C SER A 83 -2.64 2.22 6.95
N VAL A 84 -2.04 1.52 7.91
CA VAL A 84 -0.59 1.38 8.10
C VAL A 84 0.14 0.81 6.87
N PHE A 85 -0.59 0.22 5.91
CA PHE A 85 -0.06 -0.32 4.66
C PHE A 85 -0.42 0.53 3.43
N PRO A 86 0.12 1.76 3.29
CA PRO A 86 -0.21 2.68 2.20
C PRO A 86 0.13 2.12 0.81
N SER A 87 1.13 1.24 0.73
CA SER A 87 1.62 0.62 -0.51
C SER A 87 0.61 -0.31 -1.19
N ASN A 88 -0.50 -0.63 -0.51
CA ASN A 88 -1.59 -1.39 -1.09
C ASN A 88 -2.51 -0.54 -1.95
N TRP A 89 -2.74 0.73 -1.60
CA TRP A 89 -3.66 1.60 -2.34
C TRP A 89 -2.96 2.58 -3.29
N PHE A 90 -1.65 2.79 -3.19
CA PHE A 90 -0.89 3.51 -4.22
C PHE A 90 0.55 3.05 -4.40
N SER A 91 1.14 3.46 -5.53
CA SER A 91 2.58 3.40 -5.78
C SER A 91 3.05 4.62 -6.58
N THR A 92 4.35 4.93 -6.47
CA THR A 92 5.01 6.03 -7.19
C THR A 92 5.94 5.48 -8.27
N HIS A 93 6.02 6.16 -9.41
CA HIS A 93 6.78 5.73 -10.59
C HIS A 93 7.62 6.86 -11.19
N HIS A 94 8.65 6.48 -11.93
CA HIS A 94 9.48 7.42 -12.69
C HIS A 94 8.63 8.33 -13.60
N GLY A 95 9.10 9.58 -13.73
CA GLY A 95 8.40 10.62 -14.48
C GLY A 95 7.37 11.39 -13.66
N GLY A 96 7.32 11.19 -12.34
CA GLY A 96 6.34 11.85 -11.47
C GLY A 96 4.94 11.30 -11.69
N ARG A 97 4.80 9.98 -11.74
CA ARG A 97 3.51 9.32 -11.94
C ARG A 97 3.12 8.54 -10.70
N ILE A 98 1.85 8.54 -10.33
CA ILE A 98 1.32 7.66 -9.29
C ILE A 98 0.20 6.79 -9.84
N VAL A 99 0.00 5.64 -9.21
CA VAL A 99 -1.17 4.79 -9.42
C VAL A 99 -1.98 4.77 -8.15
N LEU A 100 -3.30 4.94 -8.26
CA LEU A 100 -4.25 4.62 -7.19
C LEU A 100 -4.91 3.28 -7.53
N TYR A 101 -4.79 2.33 -6.62
CA TYR A 101 -5.16 0.94 -6.85
C TYR A 101 -6.63 0.66 -6.46
N PRO A 102 -7.32 -0.23 -7.20
CA PRO A 102 -8.65 -0.68 -6.84
C PRO A 102 -8.56 -1.74 -5.72
N MET A 103 -9.22 -1.45 -4.60
CA MET A 103 -9.16 -2.29 -3.40
C MET A 103 -10.40 -3.17 -3.29
N LYS A 104 -10.22 -4.45 -2.92
CA LYS A 104 -11.33 -5.40 -2.83
C LYS A 104 -12.27 -5.04 -1.68
N SER A 105 -11.74 -4.96 -0.48
CA SER A 105 -12.50 -4.68 0.75
C SER A 105 -12.95 -3.21 0.80
N ILE A 106 -14.17 -2.96 1.26
CA ILE A 106 -14.82 -1.65 1.18
C ILE A 106 -14.14 -0.68 2.15
N ASN A 107 -13.81 -1.13 3.36
CA ASN A 107 -13.09 -0.29 4.29
C ASN A 107 -11.72 0.14 3.77
N ARG A 108 -11.02 -0.76 3.08
CA ARG A 108 -9.70 -0.48 2.51
C ARG A 108 -9.72 0.58 1.41
N ARG A 109 -10.85 0.76 0.71
CA ARG A 109 -11.03 1.87 -0.26
C ARG A 109 -10.97 3.24 0.42
N ARG A 110 -11.35 3.33 1.69
CA ARG A 110 -11.31 4.57 2.49
C ARG A 110 -9.88 4.93 2.95
N GLU A 111 -8.92 4.04 2.78
CA GLU A 111 -7.49 4.29 3.04
C GLU A 111 -6.89 5.28 2.04
N ARG A 112 -7.50 5.44 0.85
CA ARG A 112 -7.05 6.40 -0.16
C ARG A 112 -7.12 7.82 0.39
N ARG A 113 -5.96 8.46 0.49
CA ARG A 113 -5.78 9.74 1.17
C ARG A 113 -5.40 10.87 0.21
N PRO A 114 -6.29 11.85 -0.02
CA PRO A 114 -5.99 12.99 -0.89
C PRO A 114 -4.80 13.83 -0.40
N ASP A 115 -4.62 13.98 0.91
CA ASP A 115 -3.55 14.77 1.50
C ASP A 115 -2.15 14.15 1.25
N VAL A 116 -2.05 12.82 1.19
CA VAL A 116 -0.83 12.13 0.76
C VAL A 116 -0.52 12.48 -0.71
N VAL A 117 -1.54 12.46 -1.57
CA VAL A 117 -1.37 12.80 -3.00
C VAL A 117 -0.99 14.27 -3.20
N GLU A 118 -1.58 15.19 -2.43
CA GLU A 118 -1.23 16.61 -2.47
C GLU A 118 0.20 16.88 -2.01
N MET A 119 0.67 16.22 -0.94
CA MET A 119 2.08 16.28 -0.54
C MET A 119 3.00 15.77 -1.66
N LEU A 120 2.64 14.65 -2.30
CA LEU A 120 3.43 14.13 -3.41
C LEU A 120 3.47 15.09 -4.61
N LYS A 121 2.39 15.82 -4.87
CA LYS A 121 2.35 16.88 -5.88
C LYS A 121 3.31 18.02 -5.55
N SER A 122 3.28 18.53 -4.32
CA SER A 122 4.12 19.66 -3.91
C SER A 122 5.60 19.31 -3.83
N GLU A 123 5.94 18.18 -3.22
CA GLU A 123 7.33 17.82 -2.89
C GLU A 123 8.06 17.13 -4.06
N TYR A 124 7.35 16.36 -4.88
CA TYR A 124 7.96 15.47 -5.88
C TYR A 124 7.58 15.77 -7.33
N ARG A 125 6.92 16.91 -7.58
CA ARG A 125 6.53 17.36 -8.93
C ARG A 125 5.73 16.30 -9.67
N LEU A 126 4.71 15.77 -9.00
CA LEU A 126 3.78 14.81 -9.60
C LEU A 126 3.16 15.41 -10.86
N ARG A 127 3.22 14.67 -11.97
CA ARG A 127 2.73 15.06 -13.29
C ARG A 127 1.41 14.38 -13.63
N GLU A 128 1.23 13.14 -13.19
CA GLU A 128 0.11 12.31 -13.63
C GLU A 128 -0.36 11.37 -12.52
N VAL A 129 -1.67 11.20 -12.45
CA VAL A 129 -2.35 10.29 -11.54
C VAL A 129 -3.12 9.28 -12.38
N PHE A 130 -2.76 8.01 -12.30
CA PHE A 130 -3.49 6.91 -12.88
C PHE A 130 -4.43 6.34 -11.82
N ASP A 131 -5.70 6.75 -11.87
CA ASP A 131 -6.70 6.27 -10.92
C ASP A 131 -7.42 5.03 -11.46
N TYR A 132 -7.16 3.88 -10.84
CA TYR A 132 -7.82 2.62 -11.18
C TYR A 132 -8.98 2.30 -10.23
N SER A 133 -9.35 3.17 -9.29
CA SER A 133 -10.46 2.88 -8.37
C SER A 133 -11.79 2.67 -9.10
N GLY A 134 -11.93 3.16 -10.33
CA GLY A 134 -13.09 2.88 -11.18
C GLY A 134 -13.31 1.39 -11.47
N PHE A 135 -12.24 0.57 -11.49
CA PHE A 135 -12.34 -0.88 -11.69
C PHE A 135 -13.08 -1.59 -10.55
N GLU A 136 -13.19 -0.95 -9.37
CA GLU A 136 -13.93 -1.49 -8.23
C GLU A 136 -15.42 -1.70 -8.54
N TYR A 137 -16.01 -0.92 -9.47
CA TYR A 137 -17.40 -1.08 -9.91
C TYR A 137 -17.62 -2.35 -10.75
N GLU A 138 -16.57 -2.82 -11.41
CA GLU A 138 -16.55 -4.02 -12.25
C GLU A 138 -16.00 -5.24 -11.48
N ARG A 139 -15.73 -5.08 -10.17
CA ARG A 139 -15.12 -6.09 -9.30
C ARG A 139 -13.73 -6.56 -9.77
N VAL A 140 -13.00 -5.67 -10.43
CA VAL A 140 -11.62 -5.88 -10.88
C VAL A 140 -10.69 -5.18 -9.87
N TYR A 141 -9.75 -5.92 -9.29
CA TYR A 141 -8.92 -5.45 -8.17
C TYR A 141 -7.43 -5.62 -8.45
N LEU A 142 -6.59 -4.78 -7.85
CA LEU A 142 -5.13 -4.90 -7.90
C LEU A 142 -4.54 -4.21 -6.69
N GLU A 143 -4.48 -4.89 -5.55
CA GLU A 143 -3.99 -4.32 -4.28
C GLU A 143 -2.46 -4.20 -4.25
N GLY A 144 -1.91 -3.23 -4.98
CA GLY A 144 -0.52 -2.75 -4.92
C GLY A 144 0.53 -3.79 -4.54
N THR A 145 1.33 -3.49 -3.52
CA THR A 145 2.38 -4.41 -3.03
C THR A 145 1.85 -5.64 -2.32
N GLY A 146 0.55 -5.68 -1.98
CA GLY A 146 -0.09 -6.87 -1.44
C GLY A 146 -0.17 -8.01 -2.44
N ALA A 147 -0.06 -7.72 -3.74
CA ALA A 147 -0.11 -8.72 -4.79
C ALA A 147 0.99 -8.59 -5.86
N MET A 148 1.67 -7.44 -5.95
CA MET A 148 2.59 -7.13 -7.03
C MET A 148 3.95 -6.65 -6.53
N VAL A 149 5.03 -7.15 -7.14
CA VAL A 149 6.41 -6.69 -6.91
C VAL A 149 7.00 -6.22 -8.23
N LEU A 150 7.65 -5.06 -8.22
CA LEU A 150 8.21 -4.41 -9.40
C LEU A 150 9.74 -4.54 -9.44
N ASP A 151 10.25 -5.17 -10.49
CA ASP A 151 11.65 -5.10 -10.86
C ASP A 151 11.83 -3.90 -11.81
N HIS A 152 12.36 -2.81 -11.27
CA HIS A 152 12.54 -1.58 -12.03
C HIS A 152 13.68 -1.69 -13.05
N VAL A 153 14.64 -2.61 -12.84
CA VAL A 153 15.80 -2.84 -13.71
C VAL A 153 15.41 -3.69 -14.90
N ALA A 154 14.86 -4.88 -14.65
CA ALA A 154 14.43 -5.81 -15.69
C ALA A 154 13.11 -5.39 -16.36
N ARG A 155 12.42 -4.39 -15.79
CA ARG A 155 11.10 -3.94 -16.25
C ARG A 155 10.08 -5.07 -16.18
N ILE A 156 10.14 -5.90 -15.13
CA ILE A 156 9.20 -6.99 -14.90
C ILE A 156 8.29 -6.65 -13.72
N ALA A 157 7.01 -6.91 -13.87
CA ALA A 157 6.03 -6.83 -12.79
C ALA A 157 5.56 -8.25 -12.44
N TYR A 158 5.99 -8.74 -11.28
CA TYR A 158 5.60 -10.03 -10.76
C TYR A 158 4.29 -9.89 -9.99
N CYS A 159 3.26 -10.66 -10.33
CA CYS A 159 1.96 -10.57 -9.69
C CYS A 159 1.43 -11.96 -9.32
N ALA A 160 1.14 -12.13 -8.04
CA ALA A 160 0.41 -13.27 -7.52
C ALA A 160 -1.07 -13.10 -7.85
N CYS A 161 -1.64 -13.89 -8.77
CA CYS A 161 -3.07 -13.84 -9.08
C CYS A 161 -3.89 -14.38 -7.91
N SER A 162 -4.89 -13.60 -7.50
CA SER A 162 -5.77 -13.89 -6.36
C SER A 162 -7.08 -13.11 -6.47
N ARG A 163 -7.98 -13.25 -5.49
CA ARG A 163 -9.18 -12.39 -5.40
C ARG A 163 -8.88 -10.90 -5.24
N ARG A 164 -7.63 -10.52 -4.96
CA ARG A 164 -7.18 -9.12 -4.77
C ARG A 164 -6.31 -8.61 -5.92
N SER A 165 -6.11 -9.44 -6.95
CA SER A 165 -5.19 -9.17 -8.07
C SER A 165 -5.67 -9.84 -9.35
N ASP A 166 -6.39 -9.04 -10.12
CA ASP A 166 -6.99 -9.41 -11.38
C ASP A 166 -5.99 -9.23 -12.54
N PRO A 167 -5.83 -10.24 -13.43
CA PRO A 167 -4.98 -10.14 -14.61
C PRO A 167 -5.29 -8.93 -15.52
N ILE A 168 -6.54 -8.49 -15.61
CA ILE A 168 -6.96 -7.35 -16.44
C ILE A 168 -6.36 -6.06 -15.91
N ALA A 169 -6.49 -5.79 -14.61
CA ALA A 169 -5.88 -4.62 -13.99
C ALA A 169 -4.34 -4.68 -14.08
N MET A 170 -3.77 -5.87 -13.91
CA MET A 170 -2.33 -6.09 -14.06
C MET A 170 -1.83 -5.78 -15.49
N GLN A 171 -2.53 -6.26 -16.52
CA GLN A 171 -2.20 -5.95 -17.92
C GLN A 171 -2.30 -4.46 -18.20
N ARG A 172 -3.35 -3.79 -17.71
CA ARG A 172 -3.51 -2.33 -17.84
C ARG A 172 -2.36 -1.58 -17.18
N PHE A 173 -1.99 -1.97 -15.96
CA PHE A 173 -0.84 -1.43 -15.26
C PHE A 173 0.45 -1.60 -16.07
N CYS A 174 0.72 -2.81 -16.54
CA CYS A 174 1.92 -3.11 -17.33
C CYS A 174 1.99 -2.28 -18.62
N ALA A 175 0.87 -2.11 -19.32
CA ALA A 175 0.78 -1.29 -20.53
C ALA A 175 1.06 0.20 -20.27
N HIS A 176 0.47 0.79 -19.22
CA HIS A 176 0.69 2.20 -18.89
C HIS A 176 2.11 2.48 -18.38
N PHE A 177 2.67 1.53 -17.64
CA PHE A 177 3.95 1.72 -16.95
C PHE A 177 5.12 1.06 -17.65
N ASN A 178 4.94 0.41 -18.81
CA ASN A 178 5.97 -0.27 -19.59
C ASN A 178 6.72 -1.35 -18.79
N PHE A 179 5.95 -2.26 -18.19
CA PHE A 179 6.46 -3.46 -17.53
C PHE A 179 6.00 -4.71 -18.30
N GLU A 180 6.79 -5.77 -18.26
CA GLU A 180 6.40 -7.10 -18.69
C GLU A 180 5.71 -7.84 -17.51
N PRO A 181 4.49 -8.34 -17.68
CA PRO A 181 3.80 -9.06 -16.61
C PRO A 181 4.32 -10.50 -16.48
N VAL A 182 4.64 -10.91 -15.25
CA VAL A 182 4.81 -12.31 -14.87
C VAL A 182 3.77 -12.65 -13.81
N THR A 183 2.75 -13.42 -14.19
CA THR A 183 1.67 -13.82 -13.30
C THR A 183 1.82 -15.26 -12.85
N PHE A 184 1.49 -15.53 -11.59
CA PHE A 184 1.53 -16.88 -11.03
C PHE A 184 0.40 -17.09 -10.03
N SER A 185 -0.09 -18.34 -9.94
CA SER A 185 -1.11 -18.72 -8.96
C SER A 185 -0.47 -18.95 -7.59
N THR A 186 -1.16 -18.53 -6.53
CA THR A 186 -0.77 -18.87 -5.15
C THR A 186 -1.63 -20.00 -4.59
N LEU A 187 -1.18 -20.64 -3.51
CA LEU A 187 -1.87 -21.78 -2.89
C LEU A 187 -3.23 -21.42 -2.27
N HIS A 188 -3.51 -20.13 -2.06
CA HIS A 188 -4.76 -19.63 -1.47
C HIS A 188 -5.47 -18.72 -2.49
N GLN A 189 -6.37 -19.31 -3.29
CA GLN A 189 -7.23 -18.57 -4.23
C GLN A 189 -8.50 -18.07 -3.56
#